data_AF-A0A2V8BQZ1-F1
#
_entry.id   AF-A0A2V8BQZ1-F1
#
_cell.length_a   1.000
_cell.length_b   1.000
_cell.length_c   1.000
_cell.angle_alpha   90.00
_cell.angle_beta   90.00
_cell.angle_gamma   90.00
#
_symmetry.space_group_name_H-M   'P 1'
#
loop_
_entity.id
_entity.type
_entity.pdbx_description
1 polymer ?
#
loop_
_entity_poly.entity_id
_entity_poly.type
_entity_poly.pdbx_seq_one_letter_code
_entity_poly.pdbx_strand_id
1 'polypeptide(L)'
;LYEREGLLKPSRTEGNTRLYSEEDLDQLETILSLTRDLGVNLAGVEIILNMRRKIEQMQGEVNEFMEYVKREMVRGIDDWEKRLSTALVKSSPTDLVRTHPPKAEPDTSSRSKTQ
;
A
#
# COMPACT_ATOMS: atom_id res chain seq x y z
N LEU A 1 24.31 -22.99 -25.67
CA LEU A 1 24.94 -22.45 -24.44
C LEU A 1 23.86 -22.04 -23.45
N TYR A 2 22.94 -21.15 -23.82
CA TYR A 2 21.84 -20.67 -22.95
C TYR A 2 20.82 -21.74 -22.52
N GLU A 3 20.46 -22.68 -23.40
CA GLU A 3 19.59 -23.83 -23.05
C GLU A 3 20.23 -24.78 -22.03
N ARG A 4 21.56 -24.94 -22.06
CA ARG A 4 22.27 -25.85 -21.14
C ARG A 4 22.33 -25.30 -19.73
N GLU A 5 22.41 -23.98 -19.60
CA GLU A 5 22.35 -23.27 -18.31
C GLU A 5 20.91 -23.09 -17.82
N GLY A 6 19.90 -23.62 -18.52
CA GLY A 6 18.50 -23.55 -18.11
C GLY A 6 17.86 -22.17 -18.22
N LEU A 7 18.57 -21.18 -18.77
CA LEU A 7 18.11 -19.79 -18.95
C LEU A 7 17.06 -19.64 -20.04
N LEU A 8 16.92 -20.63 -20.92
CA LEU A 8 15.96 -20.67 -22.00
C LEU A 8 15.47 -22.11 -22.18
N LYS A 9 14.16 -22.34 -22.24
CA LYS A 9 13.56 -23.68 -22.37
C LYS A 9 12.68 -23.74 -23.60
N PRO A 10 13.24 -24.04 -24.79
CA PRO A 10 12.44 -24.15 -26.00
C PRO A 10 11.45 -25.30 -25.89
N SER A 11 10.25 -25.08 -26.42
CA SER A 11 9.32 -26.17 -26.70
C SER A 11 9.82 -26.97 -27.90
N ARG A 12 9.56 -28.28 -27.93
CA ARG A 12 9.96 -29.16 -29.03
C ARG A 12 8.74 -29.72 -29.75
N THR A 13 8.76 -29.74 -31.08
CA THR A 13 7.77 -30.48 -31.87
C THR A 13 8.07 -31.99 -31.86
N GLU A 14 7.11 -32.83 -32.27
CA GLU A 14 7.33 -34.27 -32.48
C GLU A 14 8.51 -34.57 -33.42
N GLY A 15 8.80 -33.67 -34.35
CA GLY A 15 9.97 -33.74 -35.25
C GLY A 15 11.29 -33.25 -34.65
N ASN A 16 11.34 -32.99 -33.34
CA ASN A 16 12.51 -32.49 -32.60
C ASN A 16 12.98 -31.08 -32.99
N THR A 17 12.13 -30.29 -33.65
CA THR A 17 12.42 -28.88 -33.98
C THR A 17 12.19 -28.01 -32.76
N ARG A 18 13.13 -27.12 -32.46
CA ARG A 18 13.00 -26.10 -31.40
C ARG A 18 12.03 -25.02 -31.85
N LEU A 19 11.00 -24.79 -31.04
CA LEU A 19 10.09 -23.66 -31.14
C LEU A 19 10.40 -22.68 -30.02
N TYR A 20 10.51 -21.41 -30.38
CA TYR A 20 10.64 -20.30 -29.45
C TYR A 20 9.35 -19.50 -29.48
N SER A 21 8.82 -19.16 -28.31
CA SER A 21 7.75 -18.16 -28.21
C SER A 21 8.33 -16.76 -28.40
N GLU A 22 7.45 -15.76 -28.53
CA GLU A 22 7.87 -14.36 -28.52
C GLU A 22 8.57 -13.99 -27.20
N GLU A 23 8.06 -14.49 -26.08
CA GLU A 23 8.67 -14.32 -24.74
C GLU A 23 10.08 -14.94 -24.66
N ASP A 24 10.32 -16.09 -25.32
CA ASP A 24 11.65 -16.69 -25.39
C ASP A 24 12.62 -15.78 -26.16
N LEU A 25 12.16 -15.11 -27.22
CA LEU A 25 12.98 -14.18 -28.00
C LEU A 25 13.33 -12.92 -27.19
N ASP A 26 12.36 -12.34 -26.47
CA ASP A 26 12.60 -11.19 -25.60
C ASP A 26 13.56 -11.52 -24.46
N GLN A 27 13.41 -12.71 -23.87
CA GLN A 27 14.32 -13.20 -22.84
C GLN A 27 15.72 -13.41 -23.41
N LEU A 28 15.84 -13.94 -24.62
CA LEU A 28 17.12 -14.10 -25.32
C LEU A 28 17.79 -12.75 -25.61
N GLU A 29 17.03 -11.75 -26.06
CA GLU A 29 17.53 -10.39 -26.30
C GLU A 29 18.06 -9.78 -24.99
N THR A 30 17.31 -9.93 -23.90
CA THR A 30 17.75 -9.47 -22.56
C THR A 30 19.08 -10.13 -22.15
N ILE A 31 19.18 -11.45 -22.31
CA ILE A 31 20.41 -12.21 -21.98
C ILE A 31 21.57 -11.73 -22.85
N LEU A 32 21.34 -11.50 -24.14
CA LEU A 32 22.38 -11.02 -25.06
C LEU A 32 22.85 -9.62 -24.70
N SER A 33 21.95 -8.71 -24.35
CA SER A 33 22.35 -7.36 -23.93
C SER A 33 23.15 -7.38 -22.62
N LEU A 34 22.70 -8.14 -21.61
CA LEU A 34 23.43 -8.27 -20.34
C LEU A 34 24.84 -8.85 -20.53
N THR A 35 24.99 -9.84 -21.42
CA THR A 35 26.28 -10.51 -21.63
C THR A 35 27.21 -9.74 -22.55
N ARG A 36 26.70 -9.09 -23.61
CA ARG A 36 27.51 -8.40 -24.62
C ARG A 36 27.78 -6.94 -24.30
N ASP A 37 26.77 -6.24 -23.79
CA ASP A 37 26.87 -4.79 -23.57
C ASP A 37 27.38 -4.49 -22.16
N LEU A 38 26.90 -5.23 -21.16
CA LEU A 38 27.30 -5.05 -19.75
C LEU A 38 28.40 -6.01 -19.28
N GLY A 39 28.79 -6.99 -20.10
CA GLY A 39 29.85 -7.94 -19.77
C GLY A 39 29.52 -8.88 -18.60
N VAL A 40 28.23 -9.09 -18.31
CA VAL A 40 27.78 -9.97 -17.22
C VAL A 40 27.96 -11.43 -17.63
N ASN A 41 28.44 -12.27 -16.72
CA ASN A 41 28.56 -13.72 -16.97
C ASN A 41 27.19 -14.43 -16.85
N LEU A 42 27.10 -15.68 -17.32
CA LEU A 42 25.85 -16.45 -17.34
C LEU A 42 25.25 -16.67 -15.93
N ALA A 43 26.09 -16.87 -14.92
CA ALA A 43 25.63 -17.00 -13.53
C ALA A 43 25.02 -15.69 -13.00
N GLY A 44 25.62 -14.55 -13.34
CA GLY A 44 25.09 -13.23 -13.01
C GLY A 44 23.75 -12.96 -13.71
N VAL A 45 23.63 -13.36 -14.98
CA VAL A 45 22.38 -13.27 -15.73
C VAL A 45 21.28 -14.09 -15.07
N GLU A 46 21.58 -15.32 -14.62
CA GLU A 46 20.61 -16.16 -13.91
C GLU A 46 20.09 -15.46 -12.64
N ILE A 47 21.00 -14.89 -11.84
CA ILE A 47 20.67 -14.17 -10.61
C ILE A 47 19.79 -12.96 -10.92
N ILE A 48 20.16 -12.16 -11.93
CA ILE A 48 19.40 -10.96 -12.34
C ILE A 48 17.98 -11.36 -12.77
N LEU A 49 17.83 -12.37 -13.62
CA LEU A 49 16.52 -12.83 -14.07
C LEU A 49 15.68 -13.38 -12.90
N ASN A 50 16.31 -14.09 -11.96
CA ASN A 50 15.63 -14.57 -10.76
C ASN A 50 15.18 -13.43 -9.84
N MET A 51 16.02 -12.41 -9.67
CA MET A 51 15.67 -11.21 -8.92
C MET A 51 14.52 -10.46 -9.58
N ARG A 52 14.54 -10.31 -10.91
CA ARG A 52 13.45 -9.68 -11.67
C ARG A 52 12.11 -10.37 -11.40
N ARG A 53 12.07 -11.71 -11.52
CA ARG A 53 10.86 -12.50 -11.22
C ARG A 53 10.37 -12.31 -9.78
N LYS A 54 11.29 -12.29 -8.80
CA LYS A 54 10.92 -12.06 -7.39
C LYS A 54 10.34 -10.66 -7.16
N ILE A 55 10.89 -9.64 -7.82
CA ILE A 55 10.38 -8.27 -7.74
C ILE A 55 8.98 -8.20 -8.36
N GLU A 56 8.79 -8.81 -9.54
CA GLU A 56 7.48 -8.88 -10.21
C GLU A 56 6.43 -9.57 -9.33
N GLN A 57 6.79 -10.71 -8.72
CA GLN A 57 5.92 -11.40 -7.78
C GLN A 57 5.56 -10.53 -6.57
N MET A 58 6.56 -9.94 -5.92
CA MET A 58 6.36 -9.09 -4.75
C MET A 58 5.49 -7.86 -5.09
N GLN A 59 5.69 -7.27 -6.28
CA GLN A 59 4.89 -6.15 -6.75
C GLN A 59 3.42 -6.57 -6.96
N GLY A 60 3.18 -7.79 -7.44
CA GLY A 60 1.85 -8.39 -7.55
C GLY A 60 1.17 -8.55 -6.19
N GLU A 61 1.87 -9.13 -5.22
CA GLU A 61 1.38 -9.33 -3.85
C GLU A 61 1.06 -7.98 -3.16
N VAL A 62 1.94 -6.99 -3.31
CA VAL A 62 1.70 -5.63 -2.80
C VAL A 62 0.47 -4.99 -3.45
N ASN A 63 0.31 -5.16 -4.76
CA ASN A 63 -0.84 -4.61 -5.46
C ASN A 63 -2.15 -5.27 -5.00
N GLU A 64 -2.16 -6.59 -4.84
CA GLU A 64 -3.31 -7.32 -4.32
C GLU A 64 -3.67 -6.88 -2.89
N PHE A 65 -2.66 -6.73 -2.03
CA PHE A 65 -2.84 -6.22 -0.67
C PHE A 65 -3.40 -4.80 -0.65
N MET A 66 -2.86 -3.90 -1.48
CA MET A 66 -3.35 -2.52 -1.57
C MET A 66 -4.79 -2.47 -2.07
N GLU A 67 -5.16 -3.31 -3.03
CA GLU A 67 -6.54 -3.44 -3.49
C GLU A 67 -7.48 -3.98 -2.40
N TYR A 68 -7.01 -4.91 -1.57
CA TYR A 68 -7.76 -5.36 -0.39
C TYR A 68 -7.98 -4.23 0.61
N VAL A 69 -6.93 -3.50 0.98
CA VAL A 69 -7.02 -2.36 1.93
C VAL A 69 -7.96 -1.28 1.40
N LYS A 70 -7.86 -0.91 0.11
CA LYS A 70 -8.77 0.06 -0.51
C LYS A 70 -10.23 -0.38 -0.39
N ARG A 71 -10.53 -1.65 -0.67
CA ARG A 71 -11.89 -2.19 -0.57
C ARG A 71 -12.43 -2.11 0.86
N GLU A 72 -11.63 -2.47 1.85
CA GLU A 72 -12.04 -2.40 3.26
C GLU A 72 -12.21 -0.96 3.75
N MET A 73 -11.31 -0.04 3.36
CA MET A 73 -11.46 1.38 3.70
C MET A 73 -12.75 1.99 3.13
N VAL A 74 -13.10 1.67 1.88
CA VAL A 74 -14.36 2.15 1.26
C VAL A 74 -15.57 1.63 2.03
N ARG A 75 -15.57 0.36 2.46
CA ARG A 75 -16.65 -0.21 3.27
C ARG A 75 -16.74 0.43 4.65
N GLY A 76 -15.61 0.59 5.32
CA GLY A 76 -15.56 1.25 6.63
C GLY A 76 -16.04 2.70 6.55
N ILE A 77 -15.77 3.38 5.43
CA ILE A 77 -16.18 4.76 5.22
C ILE A 77 -17.70 4.90 5.09
N ASP A 78 -18.30 4.06 4.25
CA ASP A 78 -19.75 4.05 4.02
C ASP A 78 -20.55 3.65 5.27
N ASP A 79 -20.00 2.77 6.11
CA ASP A 79 -20.63 2.34 7.37
C ASP A 79 -20.61 3.43 8.44
N TRP A 80 -19.53 4.21 8.59
CA TRP A 80 -19.51 5.30 9.59
C TRP A 80 -20.45 6.46 9.21
N GLU A 81 -20.61 6.75 7.93
CA GLU A 81 -21.53 7.80 7.45
C GLU A 81 -22.99 7.41 7.68
N LYS A 82 -23.34 6.15 7.42
CA LYS A 82 -24.66 5.57 7.75
C LYS A 82 -24.95 5.60 9.25
N ARG A 83 -23.95 5.31 10.08
CA ARG A 83 -24.10 5.34 11.54
C ARG A 83 -24.26 6.76 12.08
N LEU A 84 -23.50 7.73 11.57
CA LEU A 84 -23.59 9.12 12.00
C LEU A 84 -24.94 9.74 11.61
N SER A 85 -25.42 9.46 10.40
CA SER A 85 -26.74 9.92 9.93
C SER A 85 -27.90 9.32 10.73
N THR A 86 -27.79 8.06 11.16
CA THR A 86 -28.81 7.41 12.01
C THR A 86 -28.74 7.87 13.48
N ALA A 87 -27.57 8.31 13.94
CA ALA A 87 -27.35 8.74 15.33
C ALA A 87 -27.75 10.21 15.61
N LEU A 88 -27.94 11.05 14.59
CA LEU A 88 -28.38 12.44 14.76
C LEU A 88 -29.90 12.51 15.02
N VAL A 89 -30.29 12.40 16.30
CA VAL A 89 -31.66 12.70 16.74
C VAL A 89 -31.81 14.21 16.92
N LYS A 90 -32.77 14.81 16.21
CA LYS A 90 -33.11 16.23 16.28
C LYS A 90 -33.73 16.55 17.65
N SER A 91 -32.96 17.08 18.59
CA SER A 91 -33.53 17.64 19.82
C SER A 91 -34.20 18.98 19.52
N SER A 92 -35.46 19.11 19.90
CA SER A 92 -36.15 20.40 19.91
C SER A 92 -35.47 21.32 20.95
N PRO A 93 -35.18 22.59 20.61
CA PRO A 93 -34.57 23.51 21.55
C PRO A 93 -35.60 23.92 22.59
N THR A 94 -35.73 23.15 23.67
CA THR A 94 -36.51 23.55 24.82
C THR A 94 -35.59 23.62 26.03
N ASP A 95 -35.38 24.86 26.48
CA ASP A 95 -34.83 25.30 27.75
C ASP A 95 -33.39 24.91 28.10
N LEU A 96 -32.45 25.47 27.32
CA LEU A 96 -31.11 25.74 27.82
C LEU A 96 -31.18 26.86 28.87
N VAL A 97 -31.37 26.48 30.14
CA VAL A 97 -31.27 27.40 31.28
C VAL A 97 -29.80 27.83 31.44
N ARG A 98 -29.49 29.09 31.13
CA ARG A 98 -28.19 29.70 31.48
C ARG A 98 -28.13 29.88 33.00
N THR A 99 -27.25 29.15 33.67
CA THR A 99 -26.85 29.48 35.04
C THR A 99 -25.73 30.52 34.99
N HIS A 100 -25.94 31.67 35.63
CA HIS A 100 -24.87 32.67 35.81
C HIS A 100 -24.06 32.28 37.06
N PRO A 101 -22.70 32.30 37.02
CA PRO A 101 -21.90 32.07 38.22
C PRO A 101 -22.11 33.19 39.26
N PRO A 102 -22.10 32.89 40.58
CA PRO A 102 -22.34 33.88 41.62
C PRO A 102 -21.22 34.94 41.68
N LYS A 103 -21.63 36.20 41.82
CA LYS A 103 -20.77 37.40 41.87
C LYS A 103 -19.95 37.41 43.16
N ALA A 104 -18.63 37.53 43.06
CA ALA A 104 -17.74 37.71 44.21
C ALA A 104 -18.01 39.06 44.91
N GLU A 105 -18.27 39.03 46.21
CA GLU A 105 -18.38 40.21 47.06
C GLU A 105 -16.98 40.81 47.33
N PRO A 106 -16.81 42.14 47.32
CA PRO A 106 -15.56 42.77 47.69
C PRO A 106 -15.37 42.78 49.21
N ASP A 107 -14.29 42.12 49.64
CA ASP A 107 -13.77 42.09 51.01
C ASP A 107 -13.47 43.52 51.49
N THR A 108 -14.28 44.06 52.41
CA THR A 108 -14.08 45.38 53.01
C THR A 108 -13.31 45.24 54.32
N SER A 109 -12.00 45.05 54.21
CA SER A 109 -11.09 45.24 55.34
C SER A 109 -10.98 46.73 55.67
N SER A 110 -11.67 47.15 56.74
CA SER A 110 -11.43 48.45 57.40
C SER A 110 -10.86 48.22 58.81
N ARG A 111 -9.54 48.41 58.88
CA ARG A 111 -8.68 48.80 60.01
C ARG A 111 -9.40 49.26 61.29
N SER A 112 -9.05 48.65 62.42
CA SER A 112 -8.83 49.37 63.70
C SER A 112 -7.94 48.56 64.65
N LYS A 113 -6.66 48.94 64.75
CA LYS A 113 -5.83 48.74 65.94
C LYS A 113 -5.38 50.12 66.40
N THR A 114 -5.99 50.58 67.49
CA THR A 114 -5.46 51.62 68.39
C THR A 114 -5.58 51.04 69.79
N GLN A 115 -4.50 50.45 70.30
CA GLN A 115 -3.96 50.62 71.65
C GLN A 115 -2.64 49.87 71.77
#